data_AF-A0A6P0XW95-F1
#
_entry.id   AF-A0A6P0XW95-F1
#
_cell.length_a   1.000
_cell.length_b   1.000
_cell.length_c   1.000
_cell.angle_alpha   90.00
_cell.angle_beta   90.00
_cell.angle_gamma   90.00
#
_symmetry.space_group_name_H-M   'P 1'
#
loop_
_entity.id
_entity.type
_entity.pdbx_description
1 polymer ?
#
loop_
_entity_poly.entity_id
_entity_poly.type
_entity_poly.pdbx_seq_one_letter_code
_entity_poly.pdbx_strand_id
1 'polypeptide(L)'
;ELQRNDRGWLWCERLELWLGTWEGTILRESAVWLRFYDEQGNLVLLPGEVAEQERQRAEQEQQRAERLAAKLKELGVDPDSV
;
A
#
# COMPACT_ATOMS: atom_id res chain seq x y z
N GLU A 1 21.41 11.31 -3.85
CA GLU A 1 21.26 12.47 -4.79
C GLU A 1 19.92 12.39 -5.50
N LEU A 2 19.34 13.49 -6.02
CA LEU A 2 18.10 13.41 -6.79
C LEU A 2 18.42 12.96 -8.23
N GLN A 3 18.32 11.65 -8.49
CA GLN A 3 18.53 11.11 -9.83
C GLN A 3 17.26 11.27 -10.67
N ARG A 4 17.38 11.92 -11.83
CA ARG A 4 16.26 12.13 -12.73
C ARG A 4 16.18 10.98 -13.74
N ASN A 5 15.00 10.38 -13.93
CA ASN A 5 14.81 9.38 -14.98
C ASN A 5 14.53 10.03 -16.35
N ASP A 6 14.48 9.22 -17.41
CA ASP A 6 14.21 9.66 -18.79
C ASP A 6 12.83 10.30 -18.99
N ARG A 7 11.88 10.04 -18.07
CA ARG A 7 10.54 10.66 -18.05
C ARG A 7 10.53 12.00 -17.30
N GLY A 8 11.68 12.41 -16.77
CA GLY A 8 11.85 13.62 -16.00
C GLY A 8 11.44 13.52 -14.54
N TRP A 9 11.14 12.32 -14.02
CA TRP A 9 10.80 12.07 -12.62
C TRP A 9 12.06 12.04 -11.75
N LEU A 10 11.93 12.44 -10.48
CA LEU A 10 13.03 12.54 -9.53
C LEU A 10 12.99 11.38 -8.55
N TRP A 11 14.06 10.61 -8.45
CA TRP A 11 14.20 9.56 -7.45
C TRP A 11 14.49 10.15 -6.07
N CYS A 12 13.75 9.70 -5.07
CA CYS A 12 13.96 10.04 -3.66
C CYS A 12 14.50 8.82 -2.91
N GLU A 13 15.82 8.70 -2.77
CA GLU A 13 16.47 7.57 -2.06
C GLU A 13 16.01 7.40 -0.61
N ARG A 14 15.59 8.48 0.07
CA ARG A 14 15.12 8.40 1.46
C ARG A 14 13.74 7.76 1.58
N LEU A 15 12.91 7.92 0.55
CA LEU A 15 11.55 7.39 0.53
C LEU A 15 11.45 6.13 -0.34
N GLU A 16 12.47 5.83 -1.13
CA GLU A 16 12.46 4.79 -2.16
C GLU A 16 11.30 4.98 -3.16
N LEU A 17 11.04 6.26 -3.52
CA LEU A 17 9.93 6.66 -4.40
C LEU A 17 10.40 7.60 -5.52
N TRP A 18 9.74 7.49 -6.67
CA TRP A 18 9.83 8.43 -7.79
C TRP A 18 8.84 9.58 -7.62
N LEU A 19 9.29 10.83 -7.72
CA LEU A 19 8.45 12.02 -7.80
C LEU A 19 8.28 12.38 -9.28
N GLY A 20 7.09 12.15 -9.82
CA GLY A 20 6.75 12.39 -11.20
C GLY A 20 5.61 13.38 -11.38
N THR A 21 5.34 13.72 -12.63
CA THR A 21 4.19 14.53 -13.03
C THR A 21 3.08 13.62 -13.54
N TRP A 22 1.89 13.79 -12.98
CA TRP A 22 0.66 13.10 -13.36
C TRP A 22 -0.34 14.10 -13.94
N GLU A 23 -0.83 13.83 -15.15
CA GLU A 23 -1.86 14.66 -15.76
C GLU A 23 -3.26 14.17 -15.34
N GLY A 24 -4.07 15.06 -14.77
CA GLY A 24 -5.45 14.73 -14.46
C GLY A 24 -6.19 15.84 -13.71
N THR A 25 -7.42 15.54 -13.31
CA THR A 25 -8.32 16.52 -12.68
C THR A 25 -8.36 16.33 -11.17
N ILE A 26 -7.87 17.32 -10.42
CA ILE A 26 -7.96 17.37 -8.95
C ILE A 26 -8.70 18.65 -8.57
N LEU A 27 -9.67 18.54 -7.65
CA LEU A 27 -10.48 19.68 -7.18
C LEU A 27 -11.18 20.47 -8.31
N ARG A 28 -11.64 19.78 -9.36
CA ARG A 28 -12.21 20.35 -10.60
C ARG A 28 -11.21 21.12 -11.47
N GLU A 29 -9.93 21.09 -11.16
CA GLU A 29 -8.88 21.65 -12.01
C GLU A 29 -8.10 20.53 -12.72
N SER A 30 -8.15 20.56 -14.05
CA SER A 30 -7.33 19.71 -14.91
C SER A 30 -5.97 20.35 -15.08
N ALA A 31 -4.94 19.72 -14.52
CA ALA A 31 -3.57 20.21 -14.58
C ALA A 31 -2.58 19.04 -14.50
N VAL A 32 -1.31 19.37 -14.67
CA VAL A 32 -0.20 18.46 -14.40
C VAL A 32 0.16 18.57 -12.93
N TRP A 33 -0.22 17.56 -12.15
CA TRP A 33 0.00 17.49 -10.72
C TRP A 33 1.29 16.72 -10.40
N LEU A 34 1.97 17.10 -9.33
CA LEU A 34 3.09 16.31 -8.81
C LEU A 34 2.56 15.13 -8.00
N ARG A 35 3.05 13.92 -8.30
CA ARG A 35 2.66 12.67 -7.67
C ARG A 35 3.86 11.77 -7.40
N PHE A 36 3.73 10.97 -6.35
CA PHE A 36 4.72 9.94 -6.01
C PHE A 36 4.35 8.62 -6.71
N TYR A 37 5.37 7.92 -7.17
CA TYR A 37 5.30 6.64 -7.85
C TYR A 37 6.30 5.67 -7.19
N ASP A 38 5.95 4.39 -7.13
CA ASP A 38 6.83 3.35 -6.62
C ASP A 38 7.92 3.03 -7.66
N GLU A 39 8.88 2.16 -7.30
CA GLU A 39 9.93 1.67 -8.18
C GLU A 39 9.41 1.06 -9.50
N GLN A 40 8.20 0.55 -9.49
CA GLN A 40 7.55 -0.12 -10.61
C GLN A 40 6.76 0.87 -11.50
N GLY A 41 6.66 2.14 -11.08
CA GLY A 41 5.93 3.20 -11.77
C GLY A 41 4.43 3.27 -11.45
N ASN A 42 3.97 2.58 -10.40
CA ASN A 42 2.60 2.70 -9.90
C ASN A 42 2.48 3.90 -8.96
N LEU A 43 1.35 4.58 -8.99
CA LEU A 43 1.07 5.72 -8.12
C LEU A 43 1.06 5.28 -6.64
N VAL A 44 1.92 5.88 -5.81
CA VAL A 44 1.94 5.59 -4.37
C VAL A 44 0.85 6.39 -3.69
N LEU A 45 -0.09 5.67 -3.08
CA LEU A 45 -1.11 6.23 -2.20
C LEU A 45 -0.45 6.67 -0.89
N LEU A 46 -0.98 7.72 -0.27
CA LEU A 46 -0.32 8.37 0.86
C LEU A 46 -0.12 7.40 2.04
N PRO A 47 0.92 7.60 2.89
CA PRO A 47 1.17 6.75 4.06
C PRO A 47 -0.04 6.59 5.00
N GLY A 48 -0.95 7.57 5.02
CA GLY A 48 -2.21 7.46 5.77
C GLY A 48 -3.18 6.40 5.23
N GLU A 49 -3.18 6.15 3.91
CA GLU A 49 -3.99 5.10 3.28
C GLU A 49 -3.31 3.72 3.38
N VAL A 50 -1.97 3.68 3.34
CA VAL A 50 -1.21 2.42 3.52
C VAL A 50 -1.34 1.91 4.96
N ALA A 51 -1.29 2.79 5.97
CA ALA A 51 -1.48 2.40 7.36
C ALA A 51 -2.89 1.83 7.62
N GLU A 52 -3.91 2.40 6.98
CA GLU A 52 -5.29 1.91 7.13
C GLU A 52 -5.54 0.61 6.37
N GLN A 53 -4.91 0.45 5.20
CA GLN A 53 -5.03 -0.78 4.40
C GLN A 53 -4.23 -1.94 5.02
N GLU A 54 -3.03 -1.71 5.54
CA GLU A 54 -2.26 -2.72 6.27
C GLU A 54 -2.95 -3.12 7.58
N ARG A 55 -3.55 -2.16 8.29
CA ARG A 55 -4.35 -2.44 9.48
C ARG A 55 -5.60 -3.27 9.14
N GLN A 56 -6.31 -2.94 8.07
CA GLN A 56 -7.43 -3.77 7.61
C GLN A 56 -7.00 -5.18 7.18
N ARG A 57 -5.85 -5.33 6.51
CA ARG A 57 -5.33 -6.65 6.14
C ARG A 57 -4.96 -7.48 7.37
N ALA A 58 -4.28 -6.87 8.34
CA ALA A 58 -3.96 -7.52 9.61
C ALA A 58 -5.22 -7.95 10.38
N GLU A 59 -6.24 -7.09 10.45
CA GLU A 59 -7.52 -7.41 11.10
C GLU A 59 -8.29 -8.53 10.36
N GLN A 60 -8.24 -8.54 9.03
CA GLN A 60 -8.93 -9.56 8.22
C GLN A 60 -8.24 -10.93 8.32
N GLU A 61 -6.91 -10.94 8.39
CA GLU A 61 -6.12 -12.15 8.64
C GLU A 61 -6.35 -12.69 10.05
N GLN A 62 -6.37 -11.81 11.05
CA GLN A 62 -6.66 -12.19 12.44
C GLN A 62 -8.07 -12.78 12.58
N GLN A 63 -9.09 -12.16 11.97
CA GLN A 63 -10.45 -12.71 11.99
C GLN A 63 -10.56 -14.06 11.26
N ARG A 64 -9.76 -14.30 10.22
CA ARG A 64 -9.72 -15.60 9.54
C ARG A 64 -9.06 -16.65 10.41
N ALA A 65 -7.95 -16.30 11.07
CA ALA A 65 -7.27 -17.16 12.02
C ALA A 65 -8.20 -17.52 13.20
N GLU A 66 -8.92 -16.55 13.77
CA GLU A 66 -9.87 -16.79 14.86
C GLU A 66 -11.05 -17.67 14.41
N ARG A 67 -11.63 -17.43 13.23
CA ARG A 67 -12.70 -18.27 12.69
C ARG A 67 -12.23 -19.69 12.42
N LEU A 68 -11.00 -19.84 11.93
CA LEU A 68 -10.42 -21.15 11.67
C LEU A 68 -10.12 -21.88 12.97
N ALA A 69 -9.55 -21.21 13.97
CA ALA A 69 -9.29 -21.76 15.30
C ALA A 69 -10.59 -22.16 16.00
N ALA A 70 -11.64 -21.34 15.93
CA ALA A 70 -12.96 -21.66 16.46
C ALA A 70 -13.55 -22.91 15.78
N LYS A 71 -13.43 -23.02 14.46
CA LYS A 71 -13.92 -24.17 13.69
C LYS A 71 -13.12 -25.44 13.94
N LEU A 72 -11.81 -25.35 14.13
CA LEU A 72 -10.95 -26.47 14.53
C LEU A 72 -11.33 -26.96 15.93
N LYS A 73 -11.58 -26.05 16.86
CA LYS A 73 -12.04 -26.36 18.22
C LYS A 73 -13.43 -27.02 18.23
N GLU A 74 -14.36 -26.56 17.39
CA GLU A 74 -15.67 -27.21 17.20
C GLU A 74 -15.55 -28.63 16.61
N LEU A 75 -14.54 -28.87 15.79
CA LEU A 75 -14.22 -30.19 15.23
C LEU A 75 -13.41 -31.07 16.18
N GLY A 76 -13.14 -30.61 17.41
CA GLY A 76 -12.40 -31.36 18.43
C GLY A 76 -10.88 -31.43 18.18
N VAL A 77 -10.36 -30.60 17.29
CA VAL A 77 -8.92 -30.47 17.00
C VAL A 77 -8.38 -29.28 17.78
N ASP A 78 -7.31 -29.48 18.53
CA ASP A 78 -6.63 -28.40 19.27
C ASP A 78 -5.82 -27.52 18.30
N PRO A 79 -6.21 -26.24 18.09
CA PRO A 79 -5.54 -25.36 17.14
C PRO A 79 -4.13 -24.92 17.58
N ASP A 80 -3.72 -25.19 18.83
CA ASP A 80 -2.37 -24.90 19.36
C ASP A 80 -1.37 -26.06 19.16
N SER A 81 -1.78 -27.15 18.52
CA SER A 81 -0.95 -28.36 18.30
C SER A 81 -0.40 -28.52 16.88
N VAL A 82 -0.50 -27.50 16.01
CA VAL A 82 0.00 -27.51 14.61
C VAL A 82 1.17 -26.56 14.42
#